data_AF-A0A940GZU3-F1
#
_entry.id   AF-A0A940GZU3-F1
#
_cell.length_a   1.000
_cell.length_b   1.000
_cell.length_c   1.000
_cell.angle_alpha   90.00
_cell.angle_beta   90.00
_cell.angle_gamma   90.00
#
_symmetry.space_group_name_H-M   'P 1'
#
loop_
_entity.id
_entity.type
_entity.pdbx_description
1 polymer ?
#
loop_
_entity_poly.entity_id
_entity_poly.type
_entity_poly.pdbx_seq_one_letter_code
_entity_poly.pdbx_strand_id
1 'polypeptide(L)' 'MEAVFVLHHVRSDDEFGDDAKLIGAYRTEGDALAAVERLSNQPGFADHPQGWQIDCYVLNQDHWTEGFVTV' A
#
# COMPACT_ATOMS: atom_id res chain seq x y z
N MET A 1 9.05 -17.71 -10.03
CA MET A 1 7.93 -17.08 -9.30
C MET A 1 8.13 -15.60 -9.47
N GLU A 2 7.21 -14.91 -10.13
CA GLU A 2 7.26 -13.45 -10.28
C GLU A 2 6.31 -12.84 -9.26
N ALA A 3 6.81 -11.85 -8.53
CA ALA A 3 6.06 -11.14 -7.51
C ALA A 3 6.26 -9.64 -7.71
N VAL A 4 5.31 -8.87 -7.20
CA VAL A 4 5.34 -7.41 -7.18
C VAL A 4 5.21 -6.93 -5.75
N PHE A 5 5.76 -5.74 -5.49
CA PHE A 5 5.66 -5.05 -4.21
C PHE A 5 4.63 -3.95 -4.37
N VAL A 6 3.51 -4.07 -3.68
CA VAL A 6 2.41 -3.10 -3.73
C VAL A 6 2.59 -2.12 -2.57
N LEU A 7 2.64 -0.84 -2.90
CA LEU A 7 2.78 0.24 -1.92
C LEU A 7 1.42 0.91 -1.70
N HIS A 8 1.01 0.97 -0.44
CA HIS A 8 -0.14 1.74 0.01
C HIS A 8 0.28 2.80 1.04
N HIS A 9 -0.55 3.83 1.16
CA HIS A 9 -0.56 4.72 2.32
C HIS A 9 -1.92 4.62 3.00
N VAL A 10 -1.95 4.14 4.24
CA VAL A 10 -3.17 3.88 5.01
C VAL A 10 -3.22 4.81 6.21
N ARG A 11 -4.35 5.49 6.36
CA ARG A 11 -4.62 6.38 7.49
C ARG A 11 -5.37 5.64 8.59
N SER A 12 -4.76 5.55 9.77
CA SER A 12 -5.33 4.89 10.95
C SER A 12 -6.26 5.79 11.77
N ASP A 13 -6.38 7.07 11.41
CA ASP A 13 -7.27 8.05 12.05
C ASP A 13 -8.63 8.20 11.37
N ASP A 14 -8.87 7.47 10.29
CA ASP A 14 -10.18 7.41 9.66
C ASP A 14 -11.08 6.44 10.45
N GLU A 15 -12.22 6.93 10.95
CA GLU A 15 -13.18 6.17 11.77
C GLU A 15 -13.73 4.94 11.03
N PHE A 16 -13.54 4.89 9.70
CA PHE A 16 -13.94 3.78 8.82
C PHE A 16 -12.76 2.99 8.25
N GLY A 17 -11.51 3.40 8.47
CA GLY A 17 -10.31 2.68 7.99
C GLY A 17 -10.21 2.53 6.46
N ASP A 18 -11.02 3.27 5.70
CA ASP A 18 -11.23 3.08 4.26
C ASP A 18 -10.30 3.94 3.39
N ASP A 19 -9.50 4.82 4.00
CA ASP A 19 -8.58 5.69 3.24
C ASP A 19 -7.21 5.03 2.95
N ALA A 20 -7.24 3.86 2.34
CA ALA A 20 -6.06 3.22 1.76
C ALA A 20 -5.79 3.77 0.35
N LYS A 21 -4.72 4.55 0.21
CA LYS A 21 -4.25 5.07 -1.08
C LYS A 21 -3.27 4.11 -1.72
N LEU A 22 -3.66 3.43 -2.80
CA LEU A 22 -2.73 2.68 -3.64
C LEU A 22 -1.80 3.65 -4.37
N ILE A 23 -0.51 3.49 -4.15
CA ILE A 23 0.54 4.37 -4.71
C ILE A 23 1.13 3.74 -5.97
N GLY A 24 1.37 2.43 -5.96
CA GLY A 24 1.91 1.72 -7.11
C GLY A 24 2.25 0.26 -6.81
N ALA A 25 2.53 -0.48 -7.88
CA ALA A 25 3.08 -1.83 -7.83
C ALA A 25 4.47 -1.84 -8.49
N TYR A 26 5.44 -2.43 -7.81
CA TYR A 26 6.86 -2.33 -8.13
C TYR A 26 7.49 -3.70 -8.32
N ARG A 27 8.56 -3.78 -9.12
CA ARG A 27 9.26 -5.04 -9.38
C ARG A 27 10.10 -5.46 -8.18
N THR A 28 10.63 -4.51 -7.41
CA THR A 28 11.45 -4.77 -6.23
C THR A 28 10.98 -3.92 -5.05
N GLU A 29 11.31 -4.36 -3.84
CA GLU A 29 11.07 -3.58 -2.61
C GLU A 29 11.81 -2.24 -2.65
N GLY A 30 13.03 -2.21 -3.20
CA GLY A 30 13.82 -0.98 -3.34
C GLY A 30 13.13 0.08 -4.21
N ASP A 31 12.45 -0.35 -5.28
CA ASP A 31 11.68 0.56 -6.13
C ASP A 31 10.46 1.15 -5.38
N ALA A 32 9.83 0.36 -4.51
CA ALA A 32 8.74 0.84 -3.65
C ALA A 32 9.24 1.82 -2.58
N LEU A 33 10.38 1.53 -1.94
CA LEU A 33 11.02 2.45 -0.98
C LEU A 33 11.43 3.77 -1.64
N ALA A 34 11.97 3.74 -2.86
CA ALA A 34 12.27 4.96 -3.61
C ALA A 34 11.01 5.80 -3.91
N ALA A 35 9.85 5.16 -4.09
CA ALA A 35 8.59 5.85 -4.22
C ALA A 35 8.13 6.50 -2.90
N VAL A 36 8.32 5.82 -1.76
CA VAL A 36 8.09 6.40 -0.42
C VAL A 36 8.93 7.66 -0.26
N GLU A 37 10.24 7.60 -0.45
CA GLU A 37 11.14 8.76 -0.29
C GLU A 37 10.70 9.97 -1.13
N ARG A 38 10.31 9.71 -2.39
CA ARG A 38 9.88 10.74 -3.33
C ARG A 38 8.54 11.38 -2.97
N LEU A 39 7.67 10.66 -2.24
CA LEU A 39 6.32 11.11 -1.89
C LEU A 39 6.17 11.54 -0.42
N SER A 40 7.12 11.19 0.45
CA SER A 40 7.08 11.51 1.89
C SER A 40 6.94 13.00 2.21
N ASN A 41 7.34 13.90 1.31
CA ASN A 41 7.23 15.35 1.51
C ASN A 41 5.98 15.97 0.88
N GLN A 42 5.11 15.18 0.24
CA GLN A 42 3.90 15.71 -0.36
C GLN A 42 2.85 16.00 0.72
N PRO A 43 1.98 17.02 0.51
CA PRO A 43 0.91 17.34 1.44
C PRO A 43 0.03 16.12 1.77
N GLY A 44 -0.37 15.97 3.03
CA GLY A 44 -1.11 14.81 3.51
C GLY A 44 -0.21 13.61 3.85
N PHE A 45 0.75 13.24 2.99
CA PHE A 45 1.70 12.17 3.33
C PHE A 45 2.73 12.61 4.37
N ALA A 46 3.22 13.84 4.27
CA ALA A 46 4.14 14.43 5.24
C ALA A 46 3.52 14.55 6.64
N ASP A 47 2.21 14.75 6.72
CA ASP A 47 1.46 14.85 7.98
C ASP A 47 1.23 13.47 8.62
N HIS A 48 1.33 12.40 7.83
CA HIS A 48 1.08 11.02 8.25
C HIS A 48 2.24 10.08 7.84
N PRO A 49 3.46 10.26 8.37
CA PRO A 49 4.65 9.53 7.91
C PRO A 49 4.65 8.03 8.24
N GLN A 50 3.76 7.58 9.13
CA GLN A 50 3.66 6.18 9.56
C GLN A 50 2.68 5.34 8.72
N GLY A 51 1.99 5.95 7.75
CA GLY A 51 0.94 5.28 6.98
C GLY A 51 1.44 4.36 5.85
N TRP A 52 2.75 4.34 5.56
CA TRP A 52 3.30 3.56 4.44
C TRP A 52 3.29 2.05 4.71
N GLN A 53 2.76 1.28 3.78
CA GLN A 53 2.73 -0.18 3.81
C GLN A 53 3.21 -0.74 2.47
N ILE A 54 4.18 -1.65 2.50
CA ILE A 54 4.69 -2.35 1.32
C ILE A 54 4.43 -3.83 1.52
N ASP A 55 3.65 -4.42 0.61
CA ASP A 55 3.24 -5.81 0.66
C ASP A 55 3.71 -6.55 -0.59
N CYS A 56 4.17 -7.80 -0.44
CA CYS A 56 4.61 -8.63 -1.54
C CYS A 56 3.45 -9.50 -2.07
N TYR A 57 3.12 -9.34 -3.34
CA TYR A 57 2.05 -10.07 -4.02
C TYR A 57 2.64 -10.95 -5.14
N VAL A 58 2.44 -12.26 -5.05
CA VAL A 58 2.76 -13.19 -6.13
C VAL A 58 1.78 -12.96 -7.29
N LEU A 59 2.31 -12.87 -8.51
CA LEU A 59 1.49 -12.67 -9.72
C LEU A 59 0.70 -13.93 -10.09
N ASN A 60 -0.47 -13.72 -10.72
CA ASN A 60 -1.40 -14.77 -11.15
C ASN A 60 -1.86 -15.69 -10.00
N GLN A 61 -2.01 -15.11 -8.81
CA GLN A 61 -2.53 -15.77 -7.63
C GLN A 61 -3.64 -14.91 -7.03
N ASP A 62 -4.71 -15.55 -6.59
CA ASP A 62 -5.74 -14.90 -5.80
C ASP A 62 -5.26 -14.78 -4.35
N HIS A 63 -5.15 -13.56 -3.84
CA HIS A 63 -4.72 -13.28 -2.46
C HIS A 63 -5.90 -13.17 -1.50
N TRP A 64 -7.04 -12.72 -1.99
CA TRP A 64 -8.32 -12.84 -1.31
C TRP A 64 -9.11 -13.96 -1.99
N THR A 65 -9.27 -15.08 -1.28
CA THR A 65 -9.98 -16.27 -1.81
C THR A 65 -11.33 -16.51 -1.14
N GLU A 66 -11.64 -15.75 -0.09
CA GLU A 66 -12.88 -15.83 0.66
C GLU A 66 -13.93 -14.85 0.12
N GLY A 67 -15.17 -14.88 0.62
CA GLY A 67 -16.16 -13.82 0.35
C GLY A 67 -15.89 -12.57 1.20
N PHE A 68 -16.71 -11.52 1.04
CA PHE A 68 -16.76 -10.41 1.99
C PHE A 68 -18.11 -10.41 2.71
N VAL A 69 -18.12 -10.04 3.99
CA VAL A 69 -19.34 -9.94 4.81
C VAL A 69 -19.61 -8.47 5.08
N THR A 70 -20.84 -8.03 4.78
CA THR A 70 -21.34 -6.71 5.15
C THR A 70 -22.28 -6.86 6.35
N VAL A 71 -22.06 -6.08 7.40
CA VAL A 71 -22.99 -5.97 8.55
C VAL A 71 -24.00 -4.87 8.27
#